data_AF-A0A840IB20-F1
#
_entry.id   AF-A0A840IB20-F1
#
_cell.length_a   1.000
_cell.length_b   1.000
_cell.length_c   1.000
_cell.angle_alpha   90.00
_cell.angle_beta   90.00
_cell.angle_gamma   90.00
#
_symmetry.space_group_name_H-M   'P 1'
#
loop_
_entity.id
_entity.type
_entity.pdbx_description
1 polymer ?
#
loop_
_entity_poly.entity_id
_entity_poly.type
_entity_poly.pdbx_seq_one_letter_code
_entity_poly.pdbx_strand_id
1 'polypeptide(L)'
;MDLDLLISTHRAAIERHLRRYVGDPGLAEDLAQEVFLRAWLHAPRDLSPERRRAWLFRVARNAAIDALRARRPHDDAVLLDAVGGEVAGGADDLDERLTIEAALAQLPARERALVTLQFAGFGPTDAARLLQTTPEAARKRLTRARERFRVAYQALRPAAESPLVLLVARDQQPEIYESWLGAGEVRVRRVAPEQASRQLATAHALVLTGDTHDVHPATYGQQIRAARNPRIEADRTDLAIVREALATRMPVLGICRGHQLINVARGGSLHQDLSEIGHDGAGHSSGTHPIRSQDGSLARRMLGATAAVPTLHHQAVARVGRGLTVTSTSADGLVEAVEDPRLPFAVGVQWHAELPEASEAGRRLRDGLVEAARRHAGLAPLAAAA
;
A
#
# COMPACT_ATOMS: atom_id res chain seq x y z
N MET A 1 23.13 -1.02 34.31
CA MET A 1 21.84 -1.32 33.66
C MET A 1 21.10 -2.21 34.64
N ASP A 2 20.01 -1.71 35.20
CA ASP A 2 19.18 -2.49 36.12
C ASP A 2 18.31 -3.46 35.29
N LEU A 3 18.62 -4.75 35.39
CA LEU A 3 17.92 -5.79 34.64
C LEU A 3 16.48 -5.95 35.16
N ASP A 4 16.27 -5.77 36.46
CA ASP A 4 14.95 -5.94 37.08
C ASP A 4 14.01 -4.82 36.66
N LEU A 5 14.52 -3.59 36.54
CA LEU A 5 13.78 -2.46 35.98
C LEU A 5 13.46 -2.66 34.48
N LEU A 6 14.41 -3.18 33.70
CA LEU A 6 14.20 -3.43 32.26
C LEU A 6 13.16 -4.53 32.02
N ILE A 7 13.21 -5.60 32.81
CA ILE A 7 12.27 -6.71 32.75
C ILE A 7 10.88 -6.25 33.20
N SER A 8 10.76 -5.65 34.38
CA SER A 8 9.46 -5.19 34.91
C SER A 8 8.77 -4.19 33.98
N THR A 9 9.53 -3.33 33.30
CA THR A 9 8.99 -2.32 32.37
C THR A 9 8.52 -2.92 31.04
N HIS A 10 9.17 -3.97 30.53
CA HIS A 10 8.98 -4.42 29.15
C HIS A 10 8.45 -5.86 28.98
N ARG A 11 8.44 -6.68 30.03
CA ARG A 11 8.06 -8.10 29.97
C ARG A 11 6.71 -8.33 29.28
N ALA A 12 5.64 -7.76 29.83
CA ALA A 12 4.29 -7.93 29.28
C ALA A 12 4.17 -7.42 27.83
N ALA A 13 4.93 -6.40 27.46
CA ALA A 13 4.92 -5.84 26.11
C ALA A 13 5.70 -6.73 25.12
N ILE A 14 6.79 -7.34 25.55
CA ILE A 14 7.60 -8.27 24.77
C ILE A 14 6.89 -9.61 24.61
N GLU A 15 6.32 -10.17 25.67
CA GLU A 15 5.53 -11.42 25.60
C GLU A 15 4.33 -11.27 24.66
N ARG A 16 3.56 -10.17 24.78
CA ARG A 16 2.46 -9.87 23.84
C ARG A 16 2.96 -9.67 22.41
N HIS A 17 4.16 -9.10 22.23
CA HIS A 17 4.76 -8.95 20.91
C HIS A 17 5.17 -10.30 20.31
N LEU A 18 5.81 -11.17 21.10
CA LEU A 18 6.24 -12.52 20.70
C LEU A 18 5.06 -13.44 20.42
N ARG A 19 4.01 -13.37 21.23
CA ARG A 19 2.78 -14.15 21.05
C ARG A 19 2.12 -13.92 19.69
N ARG A 20 2.22 -12.71 19.13
CA ARG A 20 1.75 -12.40 17.77
C ARG A 20 2.53 -13.12 16.67
N TYR A 21 3.76 -13.55 16.95
CA TYR A 21 4.59 -14.29 16.01
C TYR A 21 4.45 -15.81 16.18
N VAL A 22 4.46 -16.31 17.42
CA VAL A 22 4.55 -17.76 17.67
C VAL A 22 3.21 -18.43 17.97
N GLY A 23 2.14 -17.66 18.27
CA GLY A 23 0.79 -18.17 18.58
C GLY A 23 0.65 -18.94 19.89
N ASP A 24 1.76 -19.45 20.43
CA ASP A 24 1.86 -20.30 21.62
C ASP A 24 2.28 -19.45 22.84
N PRO A 25 1.43 -19.35 23.89
CA PRO A 25 1.74 -18.55 25.08
C PRO A 25 2.98 -19.01 25.85
N GLY A 26 3.20 -20.32 25.97
CA GLY A 26 4.35 -20.86 26.70
C GLY A 26 5.66 -20.59 25.97
N LEU A 27 5.66 -20.80 24.65
CA LEU A 27 6.82 -20.47 23.83
C LEU A 27 7.12 -18.96 23.79
N ALA A 28 6.08 -18.12 23.81
CA ALA A 28 6.26 -16.67 23.87
C ALA A 28 6.91 -16.22 25.19
N GLU A 29 6.60 -16.88 26.30
CA GLU A 29 7.21 -16.65 27.60
C GLU A 29 8.69 -17.07 27.61
N ASP A 30 9.00 -18.27 27.12
CA ASP A 30 10.38 -18.79 27.00
C ASP A 30 11.26 -17.86 26.16
N LEU A 31 10.73 -17.39 25.03
CA LEU A 31 11.44 -16.45 24.15
C LEU A 31 11.59 -15.07 24.79
N ALA A 32 10.63 -14.61 25.59
CA ALA A 32 10.77 -13.36 26.31
C ALA A 32 11.92 -13.44 27.31
N GLN A 33 12.04 -14.55 28.03
CA GLN A 33 13.16 -14.81 28.94
C GLN A 33 14.50 -14.78 28.18
N GLU A 34 14.58 -15.43 27.03
CA GLU A 34 15.78 -15.41 26.18
C GLU A 34 16.13 -14.01 25.67
N VAL A 35 15.14 -13.20 25.29
CA VAL A 35 15.35 -11.81 24.83
C VAL A 35 15.96 -10.96 25.93
N PHE A 36 15.47 -11.07 27.16
CA PHE A 36 16.03 -10.33 28.30
C PHE A 36 17.42 -10.83 28.68
N LEU A 37 17.68 -12.13 28.56
CA LEU A 37 19.02 -12.69 28.76
C LEU A 37 20.02 -12.16 27.73
N ARG A 38 19.65 -12.14 26.44
CA ARG A 38 20.45 -11.55 25.35
C ARG A 38 20.64 -10.05 25.54
N ALA A 39 19.63 -9.36 26.07
CA ALA A 39 19.74 -7.95 26.44
C ALA A 39 20.76 -7.73 27.56
N TRP A 40 20.74 -8.57 28.59
CA TRP A 40 21.70 -8.49 29.68
C TRP A 40 23.15 -8.71 29.20
N LEU A 41 23.37 -9.71 28.34
CA LEU A 41 24.70 -10.07 27.84
C LEU A 41 25.25 -9.11 26.77
N HIS A 42 24.39 -8.58 25.90
CA HIS A 42 24.83 -7.97 24.64
C HIS A 42 24.21 -6.59 24.35
N ALA A 43 23.37 -6.03 25.23
CA ALA A 43 22.82 -4.71 24.99
C ALA A 43 23.92 -3.63 24.96
N PRO A 44 23.94 -2.74 23.95
CA PRO A 44 24.83 -1.59 23.95
C PRO A 44 24.54 -0.70 25.17
N ARG A 45 25.61 -0.35 25.90
CA ARG A 45 25.49 0.30 27.22
C ARG A 45 25.06 1.77 27.12
N ASP A 46 25.26 2.38 25.96
CA ASP A 46 25.11 3.81 25.63
C ASP A 46 23.77 4.18 24.95
N LEU A 47 22.78 3.29 24.93
CA LEU A 47 21.48 3.57 24.30
C LEU A 47 20.58 4.48 25.14
N SER A 48 19.93 5.45 24.50
CA SER A 48 18.78 6.14 25.08
C SER A 48 17.64 5.14 25.39
N PRO A 49 16.74 5.44 26.34
CA PRO A 49 15.62 4.56 26.69
C PRO A 49 14.77 4.13 25.48
N GLU A 50 14.52 5.05 24.54
CA GLU A 50 13.72 4.80 23.33
C GLU A 50 14.45 3.85 22.36
N ARG A 51 15.76 4.08 22.17
CA ARG A 51 16.60 3.22 21.32
C ARG A 51 16.80 1.84 21.93
N ARG A 52 16.86 1.76 23.27
CA ARG A 52 16.93 0.51 24.03
C ARG A 52 15.66 -0.30 23.88
N ARG A 53 14.50 0.35 23.98
CA ARG A 53 13.20 -0.27 23.68
C ARG A 53 13.13 -0.78 22.24
N ALA A 54 13.48 0.05 21.26
CA ALA A 54 13.47 -0.37 19.86
C ALA A 54 14.43 -1.56 19.57
N TRP A 55 15.58 -1.58 20.25
CA TRP A 55 16.53 -2.69 20.17
C TRP A 55 15.95 -3.98 20.76
N LEU A 56 15.30 -3.93 21.93
CA LEU A 56 14.66 -5.08 22.57
C LEU A 56 13.58 -5.72 21.67
N PHE A 57 12.71 -4.90 21.09
CA PHE A 57 11.66 -5.40 20.19
C PHE A 57 12.25 -6.03 18.90
N ARG A 58 13.41 -5.54 18.44
CA ARG A 58 14.13 -6.15 17.32
C ARG A 58 14.70 -7.52 17.70
N VAL A 59 15.30 -7.65 18.88
CA VAL A 59 15.81 -8.93 19.39
C VAL A 59 14.67 -9.93 19.58
N ALA A 60 13.54 -9.49 20.12
CA ALA A 60 12.32 -10.31 20.25
C ALA A 60 11.81 -10.83 18.92
N ARG A 61 11.67 -9.97 17.92
CA ARG A 61 11.31 -10.39 16.57
C ARG A 61 12.26 -11.47 16.02
N ASN A 62 13.56 -11.30 16.18
CA ASN A 62 14.54 -12.26 15.68
C ASN A 62 14.47 -13.60 16.42
N ALA A 63 14.31 -13.59 17.75
CA ALA A 63 14.15 -14.80 18.55
C ALA A 63 12.90 -15.59 18.17
N ALA A 64 11.76 -14.92 17.95
CA ALA A 64 10.55 -15.57 17.45
C ALA A 64 10.76 -16.22 16.08
N ILE A 65 11.45 -15.54 15.17
CA ILE A 65 11.79 -16.08 13.84
C ILE A 65 12.68 -17.32 13.96
N ASP A 66 13.68 -17.29 14.84
CA ASP A 66 14.60 -18.42 15.04
C ASP A 66 13.90 -19.63 15.68
N ALA A 67 12.98 -19.39 16.62
CA ALA A 67 12.15 -20.44 17.22
C ALA A 67 11.21 -21.11 16.21
N LEU A 68 10.58 -20.31 15.35
CA LEU A 68 9.75 -20.83 14.25
C LEU A 68 10.56 -21.64 13.24
N ARG A 69 11.83 -21.28 13.01
CA ARG A 69 12.76 -22.07 12.19
C ARG A 69 13.13 -23.39 12.84
N ALA A 70 13.38 -23.40 14.14
CA ALA A 70 13.75 -24.58 14.90
C ALA A 70 12.59 -25.59 15.05
N ARG A 71 11.33 -25.12 14.98
CA ARG A 71 10.12 -25.95 15.12
C ARG A 71 9.72 -26.76 13.89
N ARG A 72 10.43 -26.72 12.75
CA ARG A 72 10.07 -27.59 11.60
C ARG A 72 10.91 -28.86 11.55
N PRO A 73 10.24 -30.00 11.74
CA PRO A 73 9.86 -30.89 10.64
C PRO A 73 8.39 -30.66 10.24
N HIS A 74 8.14 -30.60 8.93
CA HIS A 74 6.84 -30.66 8.21
C HIS A 74 5.54 -30.26 8.95
N ASP A 75 4.92 -29.16 8.50
CA ASP A 75 3.49 -29.12 8.15
C ASP A 75 3.08 -27.73 7.61
N ASP A 76 2.34 -27.74 6.49
CA ASP A 76 1.90 -26.54 5.75
C ASP A 76 0.55 -25.97 6.26
N ALA A 77 -0.14 -26.68 7.16
CA ALA A 77 -1.47 -26.30 7.66
C ALA A 77 -1.46 -25.13 8.66
N VAL A 78 -0.44 -25.03 9.51
CA VAL A 78 -0.37 -23.99 10.57
C VAL A 78 -0.10 -22.59 10.00
N LEU A 79 0.52 -22.50 8.82
CA LEU A 79 0.78 -21.23 8.14
C LEU A 79 -0.52 -20.57 7.63
N LEU A 80 -1.54 -21.34 7.27
CA LEU A 80 -2.82 -20.82 6.77
C LEU A 80 -3.70 -20.27 7.89
N ASP A 81 -3.59 -20.80 9.10
CA ASP A 81 -4.34 -20.31 10.24
C ASP A 81 -3.76 -19.01 10.81
N ALA A 82 -2.43 -18.85 10.77
CA ALA A 82 -1.76 -17.60 11.10
C ALA A 82 -2.01 -16.48 10.06
N VAL A 83 -2.39 -16.84 8.82
CA VAL A 83 -2.77 -15.90 7.75
C VAL A 83 -4.20 -15.38 7.92
N GLY A 84 -5.05 -16.05 8.70
CA GLY A 84 -6.45 -15.69 8.96
C GLY A 84 -6.70 -14.80 10.19
N GLY A 85 -5.65 -14.21 10.79
CA GLY A 85 -5.78 -13.42 12.01
C GLY A 85 -6.47 -12.06 11.79
N GLU A 86 -7.73 -11.99 12.24
CA GLU A 86 -8.64 -10.84 12.34
C GLU A 86 -9.26 -10.31 11.04
N VAL A 87 -10.21 -11.08 10.49
CA VAL A 87 -11.40 -10.50 9.84
C VAL A 87 -12.61 -10.97 10.64
N ALA A 88 -13.51 -10.03 10.98
CA ALA A 88 -14.73 -10.33 11.73
C ALA A 88 -15.59 -11.31 10.91
N GLY A 89 -15.62 -12.57 11.34
CA GLY A 89 -16.08 -13.69 10.50
C GLY A 89 -17.56 -13.63 10.13
N GLY A 90 -17.80 -13.48 8.83
CA GLY A 90 -19.02 -13.89 8.11
C GLY A 90 -18.74 -15.05 7.15
N ALA A 91 -19.77 -15.60 6.50
CA ALA A 91 -19.64 -16.68 5.52
C ALA A 91 -18.73 -16.30 4.32
N ASP A 92 -18.76 -15.02 3.91
CA ASP A 92 -17.94 -14.48 2.81
C ASP A 92 -16.43 -14.61 3.04
N ASP A 93 -15.97 -14.50 4.29
CA ASP A 93 -14.54 -14.62 4.63
C ASP A 93 -14.03 -16.06 4.51
N LEU A 94 -14.90 -17.05 4.79
CA LEU A 94 -14.56 -18.46 4.64
C LEU A 94 -14.45 -18.84 3.16
N ASP A 95 -15.37 -18.37 2.33
CA ASP A 95 -15.33 -18.59 0.89
C ASP A 95 -14.12 -17.90 0.23
N GLU A 96 -13.75 -16.70 0.68
CA GLU A 96 -12.51 -16.04 0.22
C GLU A 96 -11.28 -16.88 0.60
N ARG A 97 -11.19 -17.40 1.84
CA ARG A 97 -10.08 -18.26 2.30
C ARG A 97 -9.98 -19.54 1.48
N LEU A 98 -11.08 -20.26 1.27
CA LEU A 98 -11.11 -21.48 0.47
C LEU A 98 -10.71 -21.22 -0.99
N THR A 99 -11.14 -20.09 -1.56
CA THR A 99 -10.75 -19.68 -2.91
C THR A 99 -9.25 -19.40 -3.01
N ILE A 100 -8.66 -18.72 -2.01
CA ILE A 100 -7.22 -18.45 -1.94
C ILE A 100 -6.44 -19.77 -1.88
N GLU A 101 -6.85 -20.71 -1.04
CA GLU A 101 -6.19 -22.02 -0.91
C GLU A 101 -6.24 -22.81 -2.22
N ALA A 102 -7.41 -22.87 -2.86
CA ALA A 102 -7.58 -23.53 -4.14
C ALA A 102 -6.74 -22.87 -5.25
N ALA A 103 -6.63 -21.53 -5.27
CA ALA A 103 -5.79 -20.81 -6.21
C ALA A 103 -4.30 -21.06 -5.98
N LEU A 104 -3.84 -21.05 -4.71
CA LEU A 104 -2.47 -21.41 -4.34
C LEU A 104 -2.13 -22.83 -4.79
N ALA A 105 -3.05 -23.78 -4.65
CA ALA A 105 -2.85 -25.17 -5.03
C ALA A 105 -2.52 -25.34 -6.53
N GLN A 106 -3.00 -24.45 -7.40
CA GLN A 106 -2.71 -24.46 -8.84
C GLN A 106 -1.29 -23.98 -9.19
N LEU A 107 -0.56 -23.38 -8.25
CA LEU A 107 0.80 -22.89 -8.52
C LEU A 107 1.84 -24.02 -8.39
N PRO A 108 2.94 -23.96 -9.19
CA PRO A 108 4.10 -24.81 -8.96
C PRO A 108 4.63 -24.65 -7.52
N ALA A 109 5.08 -25.74 -6.89
CA ALA A 109 5.42 -25.76 -5.45
C ALA A 109 6.34 -24.61 -4.99
N ARG A 110 7.38 -24.29 -5.78
CA ARG A 110 8.32 -23.19 -5.47
C ARG A 110 7.70 -21.80 -5.58
N GLU A 111 6.73 -21.63 -6.48
CA GLU A 111 5.98 -20.38 -6.65
C GLU A 111 4.89 -20.23 -5.60
N ARG A 112 4.17 -21.33 -5.30
CA ARG A 112 3.22 -21.40 -4.19
C ARG A 112 3.88 -20.98 -2.87
N ALA A 113 5.04 -21.56 -2.56
CA ALA A 113 5.78 -21.22 -1.34
C ALA A 113 6.15 -19.72 -1.25
N LEU A 114 6.53 -19.10 -2.38
CA LEU A 114 6.83 -17.65 -2.44
C LEU A 114 5.58 -16.81 -2.14
N VAL A 115 4.44 -17.15 -2.73
CA VAL A 115 3.18 -16.41 -2.55
C VAL A 115 2.63 -16.62 -1.13
N THR A 116 2.67 -17.84 -0.60
CA THR A 116 2.29 -18.15 0.79
C THR A 116 3.15 -17.35 1.79
N LEU A 117 4.47 -17.33 1.61
CA LEU A 117 5.36 -16.54 2.47
C LEU A 117 5.05 -15.05 2.38
N GLN A 118 4.67 -14.54 1.22
CA GLN A 118 4.25 -13.15 1.08
C GLN A 118 2.94 -12.87 1.85
N PHE A 119 1.92 -13.74 1.74
CA PHE A 119 0.69 -13.64 2.54
C PHE A 119 0.95 -13.73 4.05
N ALA A 120 2.00 -14.43 4.47
CA ALA A 120 2.46 -14.46 5.85
C ALA A 120 3.34 -13.25 6.24
N GLY A 121 3.68 -12.36 5.30
CA GLY A 121 4.41 -11.12 5.57
C GLY A 121 5.91 -11.15 5.36
N PHE A 122 6.43 -12.23 4.81
CA PHE A 122 7.84 -12.34 4.50
C PHE A 122 8.13 -11.57 3.21
N GLY A 123 9.06 -10.62 3.29
CA GLY A 123 9.54 -9.92 2.10
C GLY A 123 10.39 -10.83 1.20
N PRO A 124 10.69 -10.43 -0.05
CA PRO A 124 11.45 -11.26 -1.00
C PRO A 124 12.81 -11.71 -0.49
N THR A 125 13.48 -10.91 0.35
CA THR A 125 14.77 -11.26 0.97
C THR A 125 14.63 -12.38 1.99
N ASP A 126 13.58 -12.33 2.82
CA ASP A 126 13.32 -13.37 3.82
C ASP A 126 12.83 -14.65 3.14
N ALA A 127 11.97 -14.53 2.13
CA ALA A 127 11.54 -15.66 1.31
C ALA A 127 12.71 -16.30 0.56
N ALA A 128 13.66 -15.52 0.07
CA ALA A 128 14.87 -16.05 -0.57
C ALA A 128 15.72 -16.88 0.38
N ARG A 129 15.91 -16.41 1.63
CA ARG A 129 16.62 -17.16 2.68
C ARG A 129 15.89 -18.45 3.02
N LEU A 130 14.57 -18.38 3.24
CA LEU A 130 13.74 -19.54 3.59
C LEU A 130 13.71 -20.60 2.49
N LEU A 131 13.73 -20.16 1.23
CA LEU A 131 13.68 -21.04 0.06
C LEU A 131 15.07 -21.34 -0.52
N GLN A 132 16.13 -21.00 0.19
CA GLN A 132 17.54 -21.24 -0.19
C GLN A 132 17.86 -20.80 -1.63
N THR A 133 17.44 -19.59 -1.98
CA THR A 133 17.64 -18.98 -3.30
C THR A 133 18.23 -17.58 -3.16
N THR A 134 18.67 -16.97 -4.26
CA THR A 134 19.10 -15.57 -4.23
C THR A 134 17.90 -14.61 -4.12
N PRO A 135 18.04 -13.44 -3.46
CA PRO A 135 16.99 -12.41 -3.40
C PRO A 135 16.47 -11.98 -4.77
N GLU A 136 17.35 -11.94 -5.77
CA GLU A 136 16.97 -11.57 -7.14
C GLU A 136 16.14 -12.66 -7.82
N ALA A 137 16.51 -13.94 -7.66
CA ALA A 137 15.74 -15.06 -8.18
C ALA A 137 14.37 -15.18 -7.48
N ALA A 138 14.30 -14.92 -6.16
CA ALA A 138 13.04 -14.86 -5.43
C ALA A 138 12.13 -13.74 -5.95
N ARG A 139 12.66 -12.52 -6.13
CA ARG A 139 11.90 -11.39 -6.70
C ARG A 139 11.35 -11.73 -8.08
N LYS A 140 12.21 -12.21 -9.00
CA LYS A 140 11.81 -12.55 -10.38
C LYS A 140 10.73 -13.64 -10.41
N ARG A 141 10.84 -14.66 -9.57
CA ARG A 141 9.82 -15.72 -9.46
C ARG A 141 8.54 -15.23 -8.80
N LEU A 142 8.63 -14.40 -7.78
CA LEU A 142 7.46 -13.86 -7.07
C LEU A 142 6.58 -13.05 -8.02
N THR A 143 7.16 -12.22 -8.90
CA THR A 143 6.39 -11.50 -9.92
C THR A 143 5.55 -12.43 -10.80
N ARG A 144 6.13 -13.56 -11.26
CA ARG A 144 5.42 -14.55 -12.09
C ARG A 144 4.39 -15.33 -11.29
N ALA A 145 4.75 -15.73 -10.08
CA ALA A 145 3.89 -16.46 -9.16
C ALA A 145 2.64 -15.64 -8.82
N ARG A 146 2.78 -14.34 -8.57
CA ARG A 146 1.66 -13.42 -8.31
C ARG A 146 0.70 -13.36 -9.49
N GLU A 147 1.22 -13.25 -10.70
CA GLU A 147 0.37 -13.18 -11.89
C GLU A 147 -0.40 -14.50 -12.11
N ARG A 148 0.25 -15.64 -11.91
CA ARG A 148 -0.42 -16.95 -11.97
C ARG A 148 -1.47 -17.11 -10.87
N PHE A 149 -1.14 -16.72 -9.65
CA PHE A 149 -2.08 -16.73 -8.54
C PHE A 149 -3.30 -15.87 -8.83
N ARG A 150 -3.10 -14.65 -9.35
CA ARG A 150 -4.17 -13.73 -9.73
C ARG A 150 -5.11 -14.38 -10.75
N VAL A 151 -4.56 -15.00 -11.80
CA VAL A 151 -5.36 -15.71 -12.82
C VAL A 151 -6.13 -16.88 -12.23
N ALA A 152 -5.48 -17.73 -11.43
CA ALA A 152 -6.12 -18.87 -10.78
C ALA A 152 -7.23 -18.44 -9.81
N TYR A 153 -6.96 -17.42 -9.00
CA TYR A 153 -7.91 -16.84 -8.05
C TYR A 153 -9.12 -16.24 -8.77
N GLN A 154 -8.90 -15.51 -9.86
CA GLN A 154 -10.00 -14.95 -10.67
C GLN A 154 -10.88 -16.02 -11.32
N ALA A 155 -10.34 -17.18 -11.68
CA ALA A 155 -11.09 -18.28 -12.27
C ALA A 155 -11.92 -19.06 -11.24
N LEU A 156 -11.47 -19.11 -9.99
CA LEU A 156 -12.10 -19.89 -8.91
C LEU A 156 -13.10 -19.10 -8.08
N ARG A 157 -12.93 -17.79 -7.99
CA ARG A 157 -13.80 -16.97 -7.16
C ARG A 157 -15.25 -16.95 -7.70
N PRO A 158 -16.26 -16.90 -6.83
CA PRO A 158 -17.61 -16.53 -7.23
C PRO A 158 -17.60 -15.15 -7.90
N ALA A 159 -18.49 -14.92 -8.86
CA ALA A 159 -18.66 -13.57 -9.42
C ALA A 159 -19.04 -12.62 -8.29
N ALA A 160 -18.10 -11.78 -7.87
CA ALA A 160 -18.36 -10.82 -6.81
C ALA A 160 -19.42 -9.82 -7.30
N GLU A 161 -20.48 -9.59 -6.52
CA GLU A 161 -21.51 -8.61 -6.86
C GLU A 161 -20.93 -7.19 -7.02
N SER A 162 -19.85 -6.91 -6.27
CA SER A 162 -19.11 -5.64 -6.29
C SER A 162 -17.58 -5.83 -6.24
N PRO A 163 -16.81 -5.00 -6.99
CA PRO A 163 -15.36 -5.07 -6.96
C PRO A 163 -14.81 -4.56 -5.63
N LEU A 164 -13.72 -5.17 -5.19
CA LEU A 164 -12.91 -4.76 -4.05
C LEU A 164 -11.88 -3.69 -4.44
N VAL A 165 -11.93 -2.53 -3.78
CA VAL A 165 -10.94 -1.45 -3.85
C VAL A 165 -10.10 -1.47 -2.58
N LEU A 166 -8.77 -1.53 -2.72
CA LEU A 166 -7.87 -1.31 -1.59
C LEU A 166 -7.58 0.17 -1.42
N LEU A 167 -7.90 0.67 -0.23
CA LEU A 167 -7.59 2.03 0.17
C LEU A 167 -6.33 2.00 1.05
N VAL A 168 -5.22 2.47 0.50
CA VAL A 168 -3.96 2.63 1.23
C VAL A 168 -3.90 4.05 1.80
N ALA A 169 -4.08 4.14 3.11
CA ALA A 169 -4.07 5.39 3.86
C ALA A 169 -3.10 5.29 5.04
N ARG A 170 -2.36 6.38 5.31
CA ARG A 170 -1.37 6.45 6.39
C ARG A 170 -1.87 7.15 7.64
N ASP A 171 -2.68 8.18 7.48
CA ASP A 171 -3.17 9.00 8.59
C ASP A 171 -4.45 9.78 8.19
N GLN A 172 -4.80 10.78 9.00
CA GLN A 172 -6.16 11.17 9.41
C GLN A 172 -7.21 11.37 8.31
N GLN A 173 -8.40 10.84 8.61
CA GLN A 173 -9.65 10.91 7.86
C GLN A 173 -9.83 9.96 6.65
N PRO A 174 -9.44 8.69 6.70
CA PRO A 174 -9.77 7.73 5.64
C PRO A 174 -11.28 7.53 5.47
N GLU A 175 -12.09 7.86 6.47
CA GLU A 175 -13.54 7.71 6.45
C GLU A 175 -14.19 8.53 5.33
N ILE A 176 -13.61 9.68 4.95
CA ILE A 176 -14.11 10.48 3.83
C ILE A 176 -13.86 9.79 2.49
N TYR A 177 -12.71 9.14 2.33
CA TYR A 177 -12.40 8.34 1.15
C TYR A 177 -13.28 7.09 1.08
N GLU A 178 -13.47 6.41 2.22
CA GLU A 178 -14.34 5.23 2.33
C GLU A 178 -15.79 5.56 1.98
N SER A 179 -16.31 6.67 2.51
CA SER A 179 -17.65 7.18 2.19
C SER A 179 -17.77 7.55 0.71
N TRP A 180 -16.81 8.32 0.20
CA TRP A 180 -16.79 8.75 -1.20
C TRP A 180 -16.75 7.56 -2.16
N LEU A 181 -15.87 6.58 -1.92
CA LEU A 181 -15.74 5.36 -2.73
C LEU A 181 -16.95 4.45 -2.57
N GLY A 182 -17.45 4.25 -1.35
CA GLY A 182 -18.58 3.37 -1.04
C GLY A 182 -19.88 3.77 -1.73
N ALA A 183 -20.03 5.05 -2.08
CA ALA A 183 -21.13 5.54 -2.90
C ALA A 183 -21.11 5.02 -4.36
N GLY A 184 -20.05 4.33 -4.79
CA GLY A 184 -19.87 3.80 -6.14
C GLY A 184 -20.09 2.29 -6.29
N GLU A 185 -20.87 1.64 -5.43
CA GLU A 185 -21.14 0.19 -5.48
C GLU A 185 -19.87 -0.69 -5.46
N VAL A 186 -18.88 -0.29 -4.66
CA VAL A 186 -17.64 -1.05 -4.44
C VAL A 186 -17.45 -1.41 -2.98
N ARG A 187 -16.78 -2.53 -2.74
CA ARG A 187 -16.28 -2.85 -1.39
C ARG A 187 -14.97 -2.12 -1.20
N VAL A 188 -14.86 -1.36 -0.12
CA VAL A 188 -13.62 -0.66 0.24
C VAL A 188 -12.97 -1.41 1.39
N ARG A 189 -11.70 -1.81 1.22
CA ARG A 189 -10.89 -2.38 2.29
C ARG A 189 -9.71 -1.49 2.56
N ARG A 190 -9.76 -0.80 3.70
CA ARG A 190 -8.65 -0.01 4.20
C ARG A 190 -7.54 -0.92 4.66
N VAL A 191 -6.31 -0.60 4.27
CA VAL A 191 -5.11 -1.35 4.64
C VAL A 191 -3.97 -0.43 5.00
N ALA A 192 -3.18 -0.83 5.99
CA ALA A 192 -1.89 -0.21 6.22
C ALA A 192 -0.95 -0.54 5.04
N PRO A 193 -0.04 0.37 4.63
CA PRO A 193 0.90 0.12 3.54
C PRO A 193 1.68 -1.20 3.69
N GLU A 194 2.09 -1.56 4.90
CA GLU A 194 2.87 -2.77 5.19
C GLU A 194 2.09 -4.07 4.89
N GLN A 195 0.77 -3.99 4.84
CA GLN A 195 -0.13 -5.11 4.58
C GLN A 195 -0.65 -5.13 3.13
N ALA A 196 -0.57 -4.00 2.42
CA ALA A 196 -1.17 -3.82 1.11
C ALA A 196 -0.66 -4.82 0.05
N SER A 197 0.65 -5.11 0.03
CA SER A 197 1.23 -6.04 -0.95
C SER A 197 0.62 -7.44 -0.93
N ARG A 198 0.09 -7.89 0.22
CA ARG A 198 -0.58 -9.18 0.38
C ARG A 198 -1.96 -9.15 -0.26
N GLN A 199 -2.69 -8.06 -0.05
CA GLN A 199 -4.07 -7.93 -0.47
C GLN A 199 -4.21 -7.47 -1.92
N LEU A 200 -3.15 -6.89 -2.50
CA LEU A 200 -3.12 -6.50 -3.92
C LEU A 200 -3.43 -7.68 -4.86
N ALA A 201 -3.25 -8.93 -4.43
CA ALA A 201 -3.55 -10.08 -5.27
C ALA A 201 -5.06 -10.36 -5.42
N THR A 202 -5.87 -9.97 -4.44
CA THR A 202 -7.33 -10.21 -4.43
C THR A 202 -8.16 -8.96 -4.71
N ALA A 203 -7.51 -7.80 -4.80
CA ALA A 203 -8.13 -6.52 -5.10
C ALA A 203 -8.31 -6.25 -6.60
N HIS A 204 -9.18 -5.29 -6.90
CA HIS A 204 -9.55 -4.90 -8.28
C HIS A 204 -9.16 -3.47 -8.62
N ALA A 205 -8.88 -2.66 -7.60
CA ALA A 205 -8.29 -1.35 -7.76
C ALA A 205 -7.50 -0.98 -6.50
N LEU A 206 -6.57 -0.06 -6.68
CA LEU A 206 -5.79 0.57 -5.62
C LEU A 206 -6.08 2.07 -5.59
N VAL A 207 -6.40 2.59 -4.41
CA VAL A 207 -6.47 4.03 -4.14
C VAL A 207 -5.40 4.40 -3.12
N LEU A 208 -4.59 5.39 -3.46
CA LEU A 208 -3.61 6.01 -2.56
C LEU A 208 -4.11 7.39 -2.17
N THR A 209 -4.27 7.62 -0.87
CA THR A 209 -4.81 8.87 -0.32
C THR A 209 -3.79 10.01 -0.37
N GLY A 210 -4.27 11.22 -0.08
CA GLY A 210 -3.42 12.30 0.40
C GLY A 210 -2.81 11.96 1.78
N ASP A 211 -1.89 12.81 2.23
CA ASP A 211 -1.28 12.76 3.55
C ASP A 211 -0.75 14.16 3.89
N THR A 212 -0.56 14.43 5.18
CA THR A 212 0.12 15.64 5.67
C THR A 212 1.64 15.52 5.62
N HIS A 213 2.19 14.32 5.37
CA HIS A 213 3.61 14.06 5.21
C HIS A 213 4.02 14.09 3.74
N ASP A 214 5.05 14.87 3.41
CA ASP A 214 5.55 14.95 2.04
C ASP A 214 6.28 13.69 1.58
N VAL A 215 6.33 13.49 0.26
CA VAL A 215 7.14 12.42 -0.33
C VAL A 215 8.63 12.74 -0.15
N HIS A 216 9.36 11.80 0.46
CA HIS A 216 10.76 11.97 0.81
C HIS A 216 11.65 12.19 -0.43
N PRO A 217 12.40 13.31 -0.53
CA PRO A 217 13.19 13.67 -1.70
C PRO A 217 14.21 12.65 -2.20
N ALA A 218 14.80 11.88 -1.28
CA ALA A 218 15.72 10.80 -1.64
C ALA A 218 15.08 9.72 -2.55
N THR A 219 13.74 9.60 -2.57
CA THR A 219 13.04 8.65 -3.46
C THR A 219 13.07 9.06 -4.93
N TYR A 220 13.32 10.33 -5.22
CA TYR A 220 13.49 10.88 -6.57
C TYR A 220 14.86 11.57 -6.75
N GLY A 221 15.85 11.16 -5.94
CA GLY A 221 17.25 11.53 -6.12
C GLY A 221 17.62 12.94 -5.67
N GLN A 222 16.84 13.56 -4.78
CA GLN A 222 17.11 14.90 -4.24
C GLN A 222 17.39 14.87 -2.73
N GLN A 223 18.05 15.93 -2.23
CA GLN A 223 18.17 16.21 -0.80
C GLN A 223 16.93 16.94 -0.28
N ILE A 224 16.69 16.87 1.04
CA ILE A 224 15.61 17.64 1.67
C ILE A 224 15.98 19.12 1.65
N ARG A 225 15.14 19.93 1.02
CA ARG A 225 15.25 21.39 0.95
C ARG A 225 14.04 22.07 1.57
N ALA A 226 12.84 21.60 1.23
CA ALA A 226 11.58 22.20 1.70
C ALA A 226 10.51 21.16 2.08
N ALA A 227 10.73 19.87 1.82
CA ALA A 227 9.77 18.82 2.14
C ALA A 227 9.46 18.74 3.65
N ARG A 228 8.18 18.71 4.00
CA ARG A 228 7.64 18.72 5.36
C ARG A 228 7.40 17.31 5.86
N ASN A 229 8.01 16.96 6.99
CA ASN A 229 7.88 15.67 7.67
C ASN A 229 8.10 14.40 6.80
N PRO A 230 9.07 14.34 5.88
CA PRO A 230 9.21 13.20 4.98
C PRO A 230 9.65 11.91 5.71
N ARG A 231 9.09 10.75 5.32
CA ARG A 231 9.37 9.45 5.98
C ARG A 231 9.89 8.41 4.98
N ILE A 232 11.21 8.31 4.83
CA ILE A 232 11.85 7.52 3.76
C ILE A 232 11.43 6.04 3.71
N GLU A 233 11.44 5.32 4.83
CA GLU A 233 11.12 3.88 4.82
C GLU A 233 9.66 3.65 4.49
N ALA A 234 8.80 4.52 5.01
CA ALA A 234 7.40 4.48 4.66
C ALA A 234 7.28 4.72 3.15
N ASP A 235 7.81 5.81 2.59
CA ASP A 235 7.64 6.13 1.16
C ASP A 235 8.17 5.04 0.23
N ARG A 236 9.22 4.32 0.63
CA ARG A 236 9.69 3.13 -0.08
C ARG A 236 8.64 2.03 -0.14
N THR A 237 7.89 1.81 0.94
CA THR A 237 6.76 0.86 0.99
C THR A 237 5.65 1.30 0.03
N ASP A 238 5.20 2.56 0.08
CA ASP A 238 4.18 3.08 -0.84
C ASP A 238 4.59 2.93 -2.30
N LEU A 239 5.84 3.30 -2.63
CA LEU A 239 6.37 3.18 -3.98
C LEU A 239 6.46 1.72 -4.44
N ALA A 240 6.69 0.77 -3.53
CA ALA A 240 6.66 -0.66 -3.87
C ALA A 240 5.24 -1.11 -4.24
N ILE A 241 4.23 -0.70 -3.46
CA ILE A 241 2.81 -0.98 -3.71
C ILE A 241 2.37 -0.40 -5.06
N VAL A 242 2.70 0.87 -5.33
CA VAL A 242 2.38 1.54 -6.60
C VAL A 242 2.99 0.78 -7.79
N ARG A 243 4.29 0.50 -7.73
CA ARG A 243 4.99 -0.20 -8.83
C ARG A 243 4.39 -1.57 -9.09
N GLU A 244 3.99 -2.26 -8.03
CA GLU A 244 3.36 -3.57 -8.11
C GLU A 244 1.99 -3.52 -8.77
N ALA A 245 1.10 -2.63 -8.33
CA ALA A 245 -0.23 -2.45 -8.91
C ALA A 245 -0.15 -2.06 -10.40
N LEU A 246 0.77 -1.15 -10.76
CA LEU A 246 1.00 -0.77 -12.15
C LEU A 246 1.56 -1.94 -12.99
N ALA A 247 2.42 -2.78 -12.42
CA ALA A 247 2.99 -3.94 -13.10
C ALA A 247 1.94 -5.04 -13.37
N THR A 248 0.95 -5.20 -12.49
CA THR A 248 -0.17 -6.14 -12.67
C THR A 248 -1.34 -5.53 -13.44
N ARG A 249 -1.18 -4.33 -14.01
CA ARG A 249 -2.21 -3.60 -14.76
C ARG A 249 -3.50 -3.41 -13.95
N MET A 250 -3.38 -3.37 -12.62
CA MET A 250 -4.50 -3.05 -11.74
C MET A 250 -4.89 -1.58 -11.95
N PRO A 251 -6.19 -1.25 -11.96
CA PRO A 251 -6.66 0.13 -11.84
C PRO A 251 -6.03 0.84 -10.64
N VAL A 252 -5.35 1.96 -10.87
CA VAL A 252 -4.73 2.76 -9.79
C VAL A 252 -5.25 4.20 -9.84
N LEU A 253 -5.67 4.71 -8.68
CA LEU A 253 -5.93 6.13 -8.45
C LEU A 253 -5.01 6.66 -7.35
N GLY A 254 -4.32 7.76 -7.61
CA GLY A 254 -3.57 8.51 -6.61
C GLY A 254 -4.15 9.90 -6.42
N ILE A 255 -4.43 10.28 -5.16
CA ILE A 255 -5.00 11.58 -4.81
C ILE A 255 -3.96 12.40 -4.03
N CYS A 256 -3.73 13.65 -4.43
CA CYS A 256 -2.76 14.58 -3.85
C CYS A 256 -1.36 13.93 -3.71
N ARG A 257 -0.97 13.48 -2.53
CA ARG A 257 0.27 12.72 -2.33
C ARG A 257 0.31 11.41 -3.14
N GLY A 258 -0.81 10.71 -3.28
CA GLY A 258 -0.92 9.52 -4.13
C GLY A 258 -0.55 9.80 -5.60
N HIS A 259 -0.94 10.96 -6.14
CA HIS A 259 -0.55 11.40 -7.47
C HIS A 259 0.97 11.58 -7.60
N GLN A 260 1.59 12.18 -6.59
CA GLN A 260 3.04 12.37 -6.52
C GLN A 260 3.79 11.03 -6.44
N LEU A 261 3.27 10.06 -5.68
CA LEU A 261 3.82 8.71 -5.59
C LEU A 261 3.76 7.96 -6.93
N ILE A 262 2.68 8.10 -7.71
CA ILE A 262 2.59 7.53 -9.07
C ILE A 262 3.69 8.12 -9.95
N ASN A 263 3.88 9.44 -9.91
CA ASN A 263 4.93 10.12 -10.66
C ASN A 263 6.34 9.62 -10.28
N VAL A 264 6.65 9.58 -8.98
CA VAL A 264 7.95 9.13 -8.45
C VAL A 264 8.18 7.64 -8.72
N ALA A 265 7.14 6.80 -8.66
CA ALA A 265 7.22 5.38 -9.00
C ALA A 265 7.64 5.14 -10.45
N ARG A 266 7.30 6.07 -11.35
CA ARG A 266 7.72 6.11 -12.76
C ARG A 266 9.02 6.90 -13.00
N GLY A 267 9.74 7.30 -11.95
CA GLY A 267 11.03 7.99 -12.03
C GLY A 267 10.94 9.50 -12.25
N GLY A 268 9.76 10.09 -12.06
CA GLY A 268 9.56 11.53 -12.02
C GLY A 268 10.17 12.17 -10.76
N SER A 269 10.07 13.49 -10.66
CA SER A 269 10.49 14.27 -9.49
C SER A 269 9.45 15.31 -9.11
N LEU A 270 9.60 15.91 -7.93
CA LEU A 270 8.67 16.91 -7.38
C LEU A 270 9.38 18.24 -7.15
N HIS A 271 8.62 19.32 -7.21
CA HIS A 271 8.92 20.58 -6.52
C HIS A 271 8.61 20.36 -5.04
N GLN A 272 9.57 20.64 -4.16
CA GLN A 272 9.40 20.38 -2.73
C GLN A 272 8.56 21.44 -2.04
N ASP A 273 8.48 22.63 -2.63
CA ASP A 273 7.55 23.68 -2.25
C ASP A 273 7.20 24.55 -3.47
N LEU A 274 5.96 25.03 -3.58
CA LEU A 274 5.52 25.89 -4.69
C LEU A 274 6.26 27.24 -4.73
N SER A 275 6.82 27.70 -3.60
CA SER A 275 7.67 28.89 -3.57
C SER A 275 8.95 28.72 -4.41
N GLU A 276 9.43 27.49 -4.64
CA GLU A 276 10.59 27.21 -5.51
C GLU A 276 10.33 27.60 -6.98
N ILE A 277 9.06 27.70 -7.37
CA ILE A 277 8.62 28.08 -8.72
C ILE A 277 7.77 29.35 -8.74
N GLY A 278 7.58 30.01 -7.59
CA GLY A 278 6.78 31.24 -7.47
C GLY A 278 5.26 31.04 -7.58
N HIS A 279 4.76 29.86 -7.22
CA HIS A 279 3.33 29.50 -7.30
C HIS A 279 2.65 29.41 -5.92
N ASP A 280 3.34 29.76 -4.84
CA ASP A 280 2.80 29.76 -3.46
C ASP A 280 1.64 30.75 -3.26
N GLY A 281 1.60 31.83 -4.05
CA GLY A 281 0.50 32.80 -4.09
C GLY A 281 -0.66 32.45 -5.04
N ALA A 282 -0.59 31.34 -5.79
CA ALA A 282 -1.57 31.01 -6.84
C ALA A 282 -2.84 30.30 -6.32
N GLY A 283 -3.05 30.25 -5.00
CA GLY A 283 -4.26 29.69 -4.39
C GLY A 283 -4.29 28.16 -4.30
N HIS A 284 -3.15 27.49 -4.43
CA HIS A 284 -3.06 26.01 -4.36
C HIS A 284 -3.11 25.45 -2.93
N SER A 285 -2.92 26.31 -1.92
CA SER A 285 -2.90 25.94 -0.51
C SER A 285 -4.27 25.97 0.17
N SER A 286 -5.31 26.51 -0.49
CA SER A 286 -6.69 26.49 0.01
C SER A 286 -7.71 26.88 -1.06
N GLY A 287 -8.94 26.37 -0.93
CA GLY A 287 -10.05 26.76 -1.79
C GLY A 287 -10.22 25.86 -3.01
N THR A 288 -10.70 26.44 -4.11
CA THR A 288 -10.91 25.73 -5.37
C THR A 288 -10.30 26.51 -6.53
N HIS A 289 -9.80 25.81 -7.55
CA HIS A 289 -9.30 26.44 -8.78
C HIS A 289 -9.76 25.67 -10.02
N PRO A 290 -9.80 26.30 -11.21
CA PRO A 290 -10.12 25.61 -12.45
C PRO A 290 -8.91 24.84 -12.99
N ILE A 291 -9.15 23.61 -13.46
CA ILE A 291 -8.20 22.81 -14.25
C ILE A 291 -8.69 22.68 -15.68
N ARG A 292 -7.76 22.49 -16.62
CA ARG A 292 -8.04 22.25 -18.04
C ARG A 292 -7.55 20.85 -18.41
N SER A 293 -8.44 20.04 -18.98
CA SER A 293 -8.12 18.67 -19.37
C SER A 293 -7.80 18.56 -20.87
N GLN A 294 -6.71 17.85 -21.18
CA GLN A 294 -6.22 17.65 -22.55
C GLN A 294 -7.13 16.73 -23.37
N ASP A 295 -7.37 17.08 -24.63
CA ASP A 295 -8.19 16.26 -25.53
C ASP A 295 -7.61 14.84 -25.71
N GLY A 296 -8.50 13.86 -25.83
CA GLY A 296 -8.13 12.44 -25.96
C GLY A 296 -7.75 11.73 -24.64
N SER A 297 -7.49 12.46 -23.56
CA SER A 297 -7.17 11.87 -22.25
C SER A 297 -8.36 11.21 -21.56
N LEU A 298 -8.09 10.27 -20.65
CA LEU A 298 -9.11 9.75 -19.73
C LEU A 298 -9.64 10.88 -18.82
N ALA A 299 -8.77 11.78 -18.36
CA ALA A 299 -9.18 12.97 -17.61
C ALA A 299 -10.22 13.82 -18.36
N ARG A 300 -10.05 14.06 -19.67
CA ARG A 300 -11.04 14.80 -20.49
C ARG A 300 -12.36 14.04 -20.62
N ARG A 301 -12.32 12.71 -20.76
CA ARG A 301 -13.54 11.89 -20.80
C ARG A 301 -14.31 11.94 -19.48
N MET A 302 -13.61 11.90 -18.35
CA MET A 302 -14.24 11.91 -17.03
C MET A 302 -14.64 13.32 -16.58
N LEU A 303 -13.80 14.33 -16.80
CA LEU A 303 -13.96 15.64 -16.17
C LEU A 303 -14.51 16.71 -17.12
N GLY A 304 -14.56 16.43 -18.43
CA GLY A 304 -14.84 17.43 -19.44
C GLY A 304 -13.66 18.37 -19.68
N ALA A 305 -13.90 19.48 -20.39
CA ALA A 305 -12.85 20.40 -20.80
C ALA A 305 -12.21 21.15 -19.64
N THR A 306 -13.06 21.55 -18.69
CA THR A 306 -12.70 22.30 -17.51
C THR A 306 -13.48 21.79 -16.32
N ALA A 307 -12.83 21.74 -15.16
CA ALA A 307 -13.47 21.42 -13.89
C ALA A 307 -12.93 22.35 -12.79
N ALA A 308 -13.76 22.73 -11.83
CA ALA A 308 -13.31 23.36 -10.60
C ALA A 308 -13.01 22.27 -9.57
N VAL A 309 -11.84 22.34 -8.93
CA VAL A 309 -11.37 21.29 -8.03
C VAL A 309 -10.83 21.88 -6.72
N PRO A 310 -11.06 21.22 -5.57
CA PRO A 310 -10.54 21.68 -4.28
C PRO A 310 -9.06 21.34 -4.14
N THR A 311 -8.30 22.31 -3.67
CA THR A 311 -6.84 22.25 -3.63
C THR A 311 -6.31 22.45 -2.23
N LEU A 312 -5.36 21.59 -1.85
CA LEU A 312 -4.65 21.66 -0.58
C LEU A 312 -3.29 21.00 -0.73
N HIS A 313 -2.36 21.69 -1.37
CA HIS A 313 -0.99 21.19 -1.51
C HIS A 313 0.02 22.33 -1.63
N HIS A 314 1.26 22.01 -1.27
CA HIS A 314 2.40 22.89 -1.48
C HIS A 314 3.54 22.18 -2.24
N GLN A 315 3.40 20.90 -2.55
CA GLN A 315 4.28 20.18 -3.48
C GLN A 315 3.57 20.01 -4.83
N ALA A 316 4.35 19.82 -5.89
CA ALA A 316 3.81 19.53 -7.22
C ALA A 316 4.78 18.67 -8.04
N VAL A 317 4.29 18.08 -9.12
CA VAL A 317 5.14 17.36 -10.08
C VAL A 317 6.06 18.34 -10.81
N ALA A 318 7.37 18.12 -10.73
CA ALA A 318 8.39 18.88 -11.45
C ALA A 318 8.75 18.23 -12.78
N ARG A 319 9.14 16.95 -12.73
CA ARG A 319 9.43 16.15 -13.91
C ARG A 319 8.48 14.97 -13.93
N VAL A 320 7.77 14.84 -15.04
CA VAL A 320 6.83 13.75 -15.28
C VAL A 320 7.59 12.43 -15.48
N GLY A 321 7.12 11.39 -14.79
CA GLY A 321 7.69 10.04 -14.85
C GLY A 321 7.49 9.36 -16.20
N ARG A 322 8.31 8.33 -16.46
CA ARG A 322 8.34 7.64 -17.75
C ARG A 322 6.99 6.98 -18.07
N GLY A 323 6.46 7.31 -19.25
CA GLY A 323 5.21 6.75 -19.77
C GLY A 323 3.95 7.30 -19.10
N LEU A 324 4.09 8.35 -18.29
CA LEU A 324 2.96 9.17 -17.87
C LEU A 324 2.78 10.34 -18.85
N THR A 325 1.54 10.74 -19.06
CA THR A 325 1.14 11.92 -19.81
C THR A 325 0.49 12.89 -18.83
N VAL A 326 0.81 14.18 -18.93
CA VAL A 326 0.08 15.25 -18.22
C VAL A 326 -1.27 15.41 -18.89
N THR A 327 -2.36 15.31 -18.13
CA THR A 327 -3.71 15.31 -18.70
C THR A 327 -4.59 16.41 -18.17
N SER A 328 -4.23 17.03 -17.05
CA SER A 328 -4.83 18.28 -16.61
C SER A 328 -3.78 19.23 -16.05
N THR A 329 -3.97 20.52 -16.28
CA THR A 329 -3.17 21.59 -15.68
C THR A 329 -4.03 22.72 -15.15
N SER A 330 -3.54 23.43 -14.14
CA SER A 330 -4.06 24.71 -13.68
C SER A 330 -3.70 25.85 -14.65
N ALA A 331 -4.22 27.06 -14.40
CA ALA A 331 -4.01 28.23 -15.26
C ALA A 331 -2.55 28.73 -15.31
N ASP A 332 -1.80 28.53 -14.22
CA ASP A 332 -0.37 28.83 -14.10
C ASP A 332 0.53 27.70 -14.67
N GLY A 333 -0.06 26.63 -15.21
CA GLY A 333 0.65 25.53 -15.85
C GLY A 333 1.12 24.42 -14.90
N LEU A 334 0.70 24.44 -13.64
CA LEU A 334 0.98 23.35 -12.71
C LEU A 334 0.29 22.05 -13.17
N VAL A 335 0.98 20.92 -12.95
CA VAL A 335 0.44 19.60 -13.29
C VAL A 335 -0.60 19.19 -12.25
N GLU A 336 -1.84 19.04 -12.70
CA GLU A 336 -3.00 18.73 -11.85
C GLU A 336 -3.50 17.30 -12.03
N ALA A 337 -3.23 16.70 -13.19
CA ALA A 337 -3.47 15.28 -13.40
C ALA A 337 -2.42 14.66 -14.33
N VAL A 338 -2.08 13.41 -14.05
CA VAL A 338 -1.29 12.54 -14.93
C VAL A 338 -2.00 11.21 -15.13
N GLU A 339 -1.81 10.59 -16.28
CA GLU A 339 -2.25 9.21 -16.52
C GLU A 339 -1.21 8.38 -17.28
N ASP A 340 -1.22 7.05 -17.12
CA ASP A 340 -0.49 6.13 -18.00
C ASP A 340 -1.44 5.60 -19.10
N PRO A 341 -1.35 6.09 -20.34
CA PRO A 341 -2.30 5.75 -21.40
C PRO A 341 -2.21 4.29 -21.86
N ARG A 342 -1.21 3.51 -21.40
CA ARG A 342 -1.02 2.09 -21.74
C ARG A 342 -1.76 1.15 -20.78
N LEU A 343 -2.28 1.69 -19.68
CA LEU A 343 -3.03 0.97 -18.67
C LEU A 343 -4.53 1.31 -18.77
N PRO A 344 -5.43 0.38 -18.41
CA PRO A 344 -6.87 0.64 -18.47
C PRO A 344 -7.28 1.85 -17.61
N PHE A 345 -6.68 1.97 -16.43
CA PHE A 345 -6.87 3.08 -15.51
C PHE A 345 -5.63 3.22 -14.61
N ALA A 346 -4.86 4.28 -14.81
CA ALA A 346 -3.75 4.61 -13.92
C ALA A 346 -3.66 6.13 -13.89
N VAL A 347 -4.37 6.74 -12.95
CA VAL A 347 -4.60 8.19 -12.88
C VAL A 347 -4.08 8.71 -11.56
N GLY A 348 -3.37 9.84 -11.58
CA GLY A 348 -3.07 10.62 -10.40
C GLY A 348 -3.68 12.01 -10.53
N VAL A 349 -4.39 12.49 -9.53
CA VAL A 349 -4.88 13.88 -9.42
C VAL A 349 -4.25 14.59 -8.23
N GLN A 350 -3.86 15.86 -8.40
CA GLN A 350 -3.20 16.65 -7.35
C GLN A 350 -4.21 17.26 -6.36
N TRP A 351 -5.43 17.53 -6.82
CA TRP A 351 -6.58 17.97 -6.02
C TRP A 351 -7.25 16.82 -5.24
N HIS A 352 -8.17 17.18 -4.34
CA HIS A 352 -8.83 16.26 -3.41
C HIS A 352 -10.22 15.85 -3.90
N ALA A 353 -10.31 14.72 -4.58
CA ALA A 353 -11.55 14.22 -5.20
C ALA A 353 -12.61 13.71 -4.22
N GLU A 354 -12.17 13.38 -3.01
CA GLU A 354 -12.97 12.90 -1.90
C GLU A 354 -13.74 14.01 -1.17
N LEU A 355 -13.34 15.28 -1.36
CA LEU A 355 -13.96 16.40 -0.68
C LEU A 355 -15.33 16.78 -1.30
N PRO A 356 -16.32 17.22 -0.49
CA PRO A 356 -17.64 17.62 -0.99
C PRO A 356 -17.60 18.70 -2.09
N GLU A 357 -16.64 19.63 -2.00
CA GLU A 357 -16.42 20.70 -2.97
C GLU A 357 -16.09 20.18 -4.37
N ALA A 358 -15.58 18.94 -4.47
CA ALA A 358 -15.34 18.27 -5.74
C ALA A 358 -16.57 17.56 -6.33
N SER A 359 -17.77 17.68 -5.73
CA SER A 359 -18.93 16.77 -5.92
C SER A 359 -19.16 16.19 -7.33
N GLU A 360 -19.07 17.00 -8.41
CA GLU A 360 -19.21 16.51 -9.79
C GLU A 360 -17.92 15.86 -10.32
N ALA A 361 -16.78 16.54 -10.22
CA ALA A 361 -15.49 16.04 -10.70
C ALA A 361 -15.04 14.77 -9.93
N GLY A 362 -15.19 14.80 -8.60
CA GLY A 362 -14.93 13.69 -7.71
C GLY A 362 -15.84 12.50 -7.98
N ARG A 363 -17.15 12.72 -8.19
CA ARG A 363 -18.07 11.65 -8.61
C ARG A 363 -17.62 11.01 -9.92
N ARG A 364 -17.37 11.79 -10.97
CA ARG A 364 -16.99 11.24 -12.28
C ARG A 364 -15.65 10.51 -12.25
N LEU A 365 -14.69 11.00 -11.47
CA LEU A 365 -13.41 10.31 -11.27
C LEU A 365 -13.60 8.96 -10.57
N ARG A 366 -14.41 8.92 -9.51
CA ARG A 366 -14.78 7.67 -8.83
C ARG A 366 -15.46 6.71 -9.79
N ASP A 367 -16.48 7.14 -10.51
CA ASP A 367 -17.25 6.27 -11.39
C ASP A 367 -16.35 5.68 -12.49
N GLY A 368 -15.38 6.45 -12.99
CA GLY A 368 -14.32 5.95 -13.88
C GLY A 368 -13.42 4.88 -13.24
N LEU A 369 -13.03 5.04 -11.98
CA LEU A 369 -12.28 4.03 -11.22
C LEU A 369 -13.11 2.77 -11.00
N VAL A 370 -14.38 2.91 -10.62
CA VAL A 370 -15.31 1.80 -10.38
C VAL A 370 -15.49 0.97 -11.64
N GLU A 371 -15.74 1.62 -12.77
CA GLU A 371 -15.88 0.94 -14.06
C GLU A 371 -14.59 0.18 -14.43
N ALA A 372 -13.42 0.79 -14.18
CA ALA A 372 -12.14 0.11 -14.39
C ALA A 372 -11.97 -1.10 -13.43
N ALA A 373 -12.38 -0.97 -12.17
CA ALA A 373 -12.33 -2.04 -11.18
C ALA A 373 -13.26 -3.20 -11.56
N ARG A 374 -14.47 -2.92 -12.06
CA ARG A 374 -15.41 -3.92 -12.56
C ARG A 374 -14.84 -4.69 -13.74
N ARG A 375 -14.22 -4.00 -14.71
CA ARG A 375 -13.52 -4.67 -15.82
C ARG A 375 -12.35 -5.52 -15.35
N HIS A 376 -11.56 -5.04 -14.40
CA HIS A 376 -10.47 -5.82 -13.80
C HIS A 376 -10.98 -7.05 -13.04
N ALA A 377 -12.20 -6.95 -12.48
CA ALA A 377 -12.93 -8.04 -11.87
C ALA A 377 -13.60 -9.00 -12.89
N GLY A 378 -13.66 -8.66 -14.19
CA GLY A 378 -14.44 -9.42 -15.16
C GLY A 378 -15.95 -9.32 -14.94
N LEU A 379 -16.42 -8.26 -14.28
CA LEU A 379 -17.84 -7.96 -14.07
C LEU A 379 -18.37 -7.12 -15.25
N ALA A 380 -19.69 -7.22 -15.48
CA ALA A 380 -20.36 -6.39 -16.48
C ALA A 380 -20.24 -4.89 -16.14
N PRO A 381 -20.16 -3.99 -17.13
CA PRO A 381 -20.16 -2.54 -16.92
C PRO A 381 -21.37 -2.08 -16.10
N LEU A 382 -21.25 -0.96 -15.38
CA LEU A 382 -22.42 -0.32 -14.81
C LEU A 382 -23.35 0.14 -15.94
N ALA A 383 -24.66 -0.05 -15.77
CA ALA A 383 -25.62 0.56 -16.69
C ALA A 383 -25.41 2.08 -16.68
N ALA A 384 -25.36 2.71 -17.85
CA ALA A 384 -25.22 4.16 -17.93
C ALA A 384 -26.38 4.80 -17.16
N ALA A 385 -26.07 5.61 -16.15
CA ALA A 385 -27.06 6.43 -15.48
C ALA A 385 -27.71 7.34 -16.55
N ALA A 386 -29.02 7.18 -16.73
CA ALA A 386 -29.83 7.91 -17.70
C ALA A 386 -29.92 9.41 -17.36
#